data_AF-A0A4V2MKV8-F1
#
_entry.id   AF-A0A4V2MKV8-F1
#
_cell.length_a   1.000
_cell.length_b   1.000
_cell.length_c   1.000
_cell.angle_alpha   90.00
_cell.angle_beta   90.00
_cell.angle_gamma   90.00
#
_symmetry.space_group_name_H-M   'P 1'
#
loop_
_entity.id
_entity.type
_entity.pdbx_description
1 polymer ?
#
loop_
_entity_poly.entity_id
_entity_poly.type
_entity_poly.pdbx_seq_one_letter_code
_entity_poly.pdbx_strand_id
1 'polypeptide(L)'
;MKKLSIAMLATLGLFQALTPNTFAQSKAKLEIVSTFPTERPGNVAVSPQSRVFVTMSALGETKYMVKEILPNGTAVNFPDTSWIMKPQGQSFKGINSTIGIQVSSDNILWVLDMGNKKSNPKQAPKLVGWDIKTKTLAHVYPLPDAVLRPTSFLQDFAIDEKNHKAVIADMSIDGLILPAVPAFVVIDLKTGYSRRILENHASFQPLGEAAVVNGRPVSHTYPDGTVYEPKYPLNPISIDNEMKWIYYGAMGAHTIYRIPAAAVANENLSEAALAAQIENYGKKPKTDGFKVGSKGEVYVTDIEHNAVGVVTPKGYTILAQDKDLLSWPDGVALSPDGYLYIVANQLHNTGWLNNNKDVSNPPYYVLRIKIK
;
A
#
# COMPACT_ATOMS: atom_id res chain seq x y z
N MET A 1 41.63 -65.76 -26.56
CA MET A 1 40.36 -65.65 -25.80
C MET A 1 40.50 -64.50 -24.81
N LYS A 2 39.70 -63.45 -25.00
CA LYS A 2 39.78 -62.15 -24.32
C LYS A 2 39.30 -62.29 -22.86
N LYS A 3 40.08 -61.81 -21.88
CA LYS A 3 39.59 -61.50 -20.53
C LYS A 3 39.19 -60.02 -20.51
N LEU A 4 37.89 -59.76 -20.53
CA LEU A 4 37.29 -58.51 -20.09
C LEU A 4 37.04 -58.63 -18.58
N SER A 5 37.33 -57.60 -17.78
CA SER A 5 36.31 -56.96 -16.92
C SER A 5 36.84 -55.84 -16.03
N ILE A 6 36.40 -54.63 -16.40
CA ILE A 6 35.71 -53.63 -15.57
C ILE A 6 36.57 -52.84 -14.57
N ALA A 7 37.00 -51.66 -15.03
CA ALA A 7 37.41 -50.55 -14.18
C ALA A 7 36.16 -49.79 -13.70
N MET A 8 36.03 -49.65 -12.38
CA MET A 8 34.97 -48.91 -11.71
C MET A 8 35.34 -47.42 -11.71
N LEU A 9 34.71 -46.61 -12.57
CA LEU A 9 34.80 -45.14 -12.48
C LEU A 9 33.88 -44.68 -11.34
N ALA A 10 34.47 -44.19 -10.26
CA ALA A 10 33.75 -43.45 -9.23
C ALA A 10 33.49 -42.02 -9.72
N THR A 11 32.28 -41.73 -10.16
CA THR A 11 31.80 -40.36 -10.40
C THR A 11 31.58 -39.67 -9.05
N LEU A 12 32.48 -38.76 -8.67
CA LEU A 12 32.24 -37.79 -7.60
C LEU A 12 31.16 -36.80 -8.09
N GLY A 13 29.93 -36.98 -7.61
CA GLY A 13 28.89 -35.96 -7.76
C GLY A 13 29.22 -34.76 -6.87
N LEU A 14 29.50 -33.60 -7.49
CA LEU A 14 29.50 -32.32 -6.77
C LEU A 14 28.06 -32.03 -6.32
N PHE A 15 27.76 -32.26 -5.05
CA PHE A 15 26.62 -31.63 -4.40
C PHE A 15 26.95 -30.14 -4.23
N GLN A 16 26.42 -29.29 -5.11
CA GLN A 16 26.33 -27.87 -4.82
C GLN A 16 25.30 -27.70 -3.70
N ALA A 17 25.78 -27.48 -2.49
CA ALA A 17 24.95 -27.04 -1.38
C ALA A 17 24.37 -25.67 -1.75
N LEU A 18 23.07 -25.62 -2.03
CA LEU A 18 22.30 -24.37 -2.09
C LEU A 18 22.33 -23.76 -0.69
N THR A 19 23.22 -22.80 -0.46
CA THR A 19 23.20 -21.99 0.76
C THR A 19 21.90 -21.19 0.77
N PRO A 20 21.06 -21.27 1.81
CA PRO A 20 19.93 -20.38 1.94
C PRO A 20 20.44 -18.94 1.92
N ASN A 21 19.86 -18.10 1.05
CA ASN A 21 20.11 -16.66 1.04
C ASN A 21 19.71 -16.10 2.41
N THR A 22 20.67 -15.98 3.32
CA THR A 22 20.51 -15.27 4.57
C THR A 22 20.45 -13.79 4.24
N PHE A 23 19.26 -13.21 4.31
CA PHE A 23 19.07 -11.77 4.19
C PHE A 23 19.93 -11.08 5.25
N ALA A 24 20.87 -10.23 4.82
CA ALA A 24 21.70 -9.45 5.74
C ALA A 24 20.79 -8.54 6.58
N GLN A 25 20.80 -8.69 7.90
CA GLN A 25 19.96 -7.92 8.81
C GLN A 25 20.68 -6.62 9.20
N SER A 26 20.21 -5.48 8.70
CA SER A 26 20.54 -4.20 9.30
C SER A 26 19.76 -4.06 10.63
N LYS A 27 20.39 -3.56 11.69
CA LYS A 27 19.76 -3.30 12.99
C LYS A 27 19.42 -1.82 13.14
N ALA A 28 18.70 -1.24 12.18
CA ALA A 28 18.26 0.15 12.32
C ALA A 28 17.36 0.27 13.57
N LYS A 29 17.62 1.28 14.42
CA LYS A 29 16.84 1.49 15.64
C LYS A 29 15.44 2.00 15.26
N LEU A 30 14.40 1.28 15.69
CA LEU A 30 13.01 1.73 15.61
C LEU A 30 12.76 2.81 16.67
N GLU A 31 12.23 3.94 16.22
CA GLU A 31 11.82 5.06 17.07
C GLU A 31 10.31 5.23 16.99
N ILE A 32 9.64 5.35 18.14
CA ILE A 32 8.22 5.72 18.19
C ILE A 32 8.12 7.23 17.96
N VAL A 33 7.40 7.62 16.89
CA VAL A 33 7.08 9.01 16.58
C VAL A 33 5.78 9.42 17.26
N SER A 34 4.77 8.56 17.21
CA SER A 34 3.48 8.80 17.83
C SER A 34 2.81 7.49 18.24
N THR A 35 2.01 7.56 19.30
CA THR A 35 1.32 6.43 19.93
C THR A 35 -0.18 6.72 19.90
N PHE A 36 -0.96 5.76 19.41
CA PHE A 36 -2.41 5.86 19.33
C PHE A 36 -3.07 4.80 20.21
N PRO A 37 -3.61 5.16 21.38
CA PRO A 37 -4.18 4.19 22.33
C PRO A 37 -5.55 3.65 21.91
N THR A 38 -6.21 4.26 20.92
CA THR A 38 -7.58 3.91 20.52
C THR A 38 -7.78 4.00 19.01
N GLU A 39 -7.47 5.16 18.41
CA GLU A 39 -7.63 5.36 16.97
C GLU A 39 -6.58 4.54 16.20
N ARG A 40 -7.01 3.75 15.22
CA ARG A 40 -6.09 2.93 14.41
C ARG A 40 -5.56 3.74 13.23
N PRO A 41 -4.25 4.04 13.11
CA PRO A 41 -3.70 4.69 11.93
C PRO A 41 -3.72 3.75 10.71
N GLY A 42 -3.84 4.32 9.51
CA GLY A 42 -3.81 3.62 8.22
C GLY A 42 -2.49 3.84 7.48
N ASN A 43 -2.37 4.94 6.74
CA ASN A 43 -1.17 5.31 5.99
C ASN A 43 -0.55 6.62 6.50
N VAL A 44 0.73 6.81 6.21
CA VAL A 44 1.52 8.00 6.60
C VAL A 44 2.04 8.71 5.35
N ALA A 45 2.10 10.03 5.40
CA ALA A 45 2.75 10.88 4.41
C ALA A 45 3.68 11.88 5.09
N VAL A 46 4.75 12.26 4.40
CA VAL A 46 5.70 13.28 4.88
C VAL A 46 5.86 14.36 3.81
N SER A 47 5.73 15.62 4.20
CA SER A 47 5.88 16.75 3.28
C SER A 47 7.35 17.07 2.97
N PRO A 48 7.63 17.87 1.93
CA PRO A 48 8.97 18.40 1.67
C PRO A 48 9.58 19.21 2.84
N GLN A 49 8.75 19.73 3.76
CA GLN A 49 9.18 20.41 4.99
C GLN A 49 9.14 19.48 6.22
N SER A 50 9.14 18.16 6.01
CA SER A 50 9.15 17.14 7.08
C SER A 50 7.94 17.18 8.02
N ARG A 51 6.81 17.74 7.58
CA ARG A 51 5.53 17.61 8.32
C ARG A 51 4.96 16.22 8.08
N VAL A 52 4.46 15.59 9.14
CA VAL A 52 4.01 14.20 9.10
C VAL A 52 2.49 14.17 9.19
N PHE A 53 1.84 13.49 8.26
CA PHE A 53 0.39 13.34 8.21
C PHE A 53 0.03 11.86 8.21
N VAL A 54 -1.13 11.54 8.78
CA VAL A 54 -1.58 10.16 8.91
C VAL A 54 -3.09 10.07 8.73
N THR A 55 -3.56 9.06 8.00
CA THR A 55 -4.98 8.71 7.93
C THR A 55 -5.37 7.81 9.10
N MET A 56 -6.60 7.94 9.60
CA MET A 56 -7.16 7.00 10.57
C MET A 56 -8.00 5.96 9.83
N SER A 57 -7.76 4.68 10.11
CA SER A 57 -8.47 3.56 9.51
C SER A 57 -9.96 3.59 9.85
N ALA A 58 -10.80 3.43 8.84
CA ALA A 58 -12.25 3.31 9.01
C ALA A 58 -12.69 2.02 9.74
N LEU A 59 -11.76 1.07 9.94
CA LEU A 59 -11.96 -0.15 10.72
C LEU A 59 -11.80 0.07 12.24
N GLY A 60 -11.44 1.29 12.67
CA GLY A 60 -11.31 1.66 14.07
C GLY A 60 -12.35 2.69 14.53
N GLU A 61 -12.32 2.99 15.82
CA GLU A 61 -13.12 4.07 16.41
C GLU A 61 -12.46 5.42 16.11
N THR A 62 -12.83 6.05 15.00
CA THR A 62 -12.34 7.41 14.67
C THR A 62 -13.46 8.34 14.23
N LYS A 63 -13.39 9.57 14.73
CA LYS A 63 -14.25 10.69 14.30
C LYS A 63 -13.57 11.53 13.22
N TYR A 64 -12.25 11.63 13.26
CA TYR A 64 -11.45 12.53 12.42
C TYR A 64 -10.43 11.72 11.63
N MET A 65 -10.67 11.60 10.34
CA MET A 65 -10.00 10.65 9.45
C MET A 65 -8.56 11.04 9.08
N VAL A 66 -8.13 12.27 9.36
CA VAL A 66 -6.79 12.76 8.99
C VAL A 66 -6.21 13.58 10.14
N LYS A 67 -4.93 13.32 10.46
CA LYS A 67 -4.20 14.04 11.50
C LYS A 67 -2.82 14.45 11.01
N GLU A 68 -2.30 15.53 11.57
CA GLU A 68 -0.89 15.90 11.52
C GLU A 68 -0.22 15.47 12.82
N ILE A 69 0.94 14.84 12.73
CA ILE A 69 1.80 14.52 13.87
C ILE A 69 2.82 15.64 14.02
N LEU A 70 2.71 16.36 15.13
CA LEU A 70 3.61 17.46 15.48
C LEU A 70 4.99 16.94 15.92
N PRO A 71 6.04 17.79 15.95
CA PRO A 71 7.39 17.37 16.31
C PRO A 71 7.54 16.72 17.69
N ASN A 72 6.61 17.02 18.61
CA ASN A 72 6.56 16.40 19.94
C ASN A 72 5.83 15.04 19.98
N GLY A 73 5.41 14.51 18.81
CA GLY A 73 4.66 13.28 18.66
C GLY A 73 3.15 13.38 18.87
N THR A 74 2.62 14.56 19.22
CA THR A 74 1.18 14.77 19.38
C THR A 74 0.47 14.79 18.02
N ALA A 75 -0.57 13.98 17.87
CA ALA A 75 -1.42 14.00 16.67
C ALA A 75 -2.57 15.02 16.84
N VAL A 76 -2.69 15.95 15.90
CA VAL A 76 -3.75 16.97 15.86
C VAL A 76 -4.57 16.84 14.58
N ASN A 77 -5.86 17.18 14.63
CA ASN A 77 -6.75 17.13 13.48
C ASN A 77 -6.27 18.09 12.37
N PHE A 78 -6.23 17.62 11.13
CA PHE A 78 -5.77 18.38 9.96
C PHE A 78 -6.62 18.02 8.73
N PRO A 79 -6.96 18.93 7.81
CA PRO A 79 -6.65 20.37 7.77
C PRO A 79 -7.65 21.22 8.57
N ASP A 80 -8.92 20.80 8.58
CA ASP A 80 -9.99 21.31 9.41
C ASP A 80 -10.89 20.15 9.87
N THR A 81 -11.71 20.36 10.90
CA THR A 81 -12.56 19.31 11.47
C THR A 81 -13.82 19.01 10.66
N SER A 82 -14.23 19.88 9.74
CA SER A 82 -15.45 19.74 8.95
C SER A 82 -15.30 18.82 7.75
N TRP A 83 -14.11 18.76 7.16
CA TRP A 83 -13.82 17.91 6.00
C TRP A 83 -13.39 16.50 6.37
N ILE A 84 -12.81 16.31 7.55
CA ILE A 84 -12.25 15.02 7.96
C ILE A 84 -13.21 14.19 8.82
N MET A 85 -14.46 14.63 8.91
CA MET A 85 -15.57 13.86 9.46
C MET A 85 -16.39 13.24 8.34
N LYS A 86 -17.16 12.20 8.68
CA LYS A 86 -18.15 11.63 7.76
C LYS A 86 -19.17 12.70 7.34
N PRO A 87 -19.57 12.74 6.05
CA PRO A 87 -20.60 13.65 5.59
C PRO A 87 -21.91 13.52 6.40
N GLN A 88 -22.61 14.64 6.58
CA GLN A 88 -23.85 14.71 7.37
C GLN A 88 -25.05 15.07 6.48
N GLY A 89 -26.22 14.49 6.79
CA GLY A 89 -27.46 14.74 6.06
C GLY A 89 -27.31 14.42 4.57
N GLN A 90 -27.64 15.39 3.71
CA GLN A 90 -27.54 15.26 2.25
C GLN A 90 -26.21 15.80 1.68
N SER A 91 -25.24 16.14 2.52
CA SER A 91 -23.97 16.74 2.09
C SER A 91 -23.00 15.69 1.52
N PHE A 92 -22.15 16.13 0.59
CA PHE A 92 -20.98 15.37 0.12
C PHE A 92 -19.67 15.89 0.75
N LYS A 93 -19.75 16.98 1.54
CA LYS A 93 -18.62 17.53 2.28
C LYS A 93 -18.27 16.59 3.43
N GLY A 94 -17.03 16.13 3.45
CA GLY A 94 -16.55 15.17 4.44
C GLY A 94 -15.75 14.04 3.80
N ILE A 95 -15.26 13.14 4.65
CA ILE A 95 -14.53 11.94 4.28
C ILE A 95 -15.20 10.75 4.98
N ASN A 96 -15.60 9.73 4.22
CA ASN A 96 -16.27 8.57 4.80
C ASN A 96 -15.29 7.59 5.42
N SER A 97 -14.28 7.18 4.63
CA SER A 97 -13.35 6.13 4.98
C SER A 97 -12.02 6.37 4.29
N THR A 98 -10.95 6.63 5.04
CA THR A 98 -9.62 6.86 4.46
C THR A 98 -8.77 5.61 4.37
N ILE A 99 -7.86 5.62 3.41
CA ILE A 99 -6.75 4.68 3.33
C ILE A 99 -5.47 5.41 2.89
N GLY A 100 -5.14 5.48 1.60
CA GLY A 100 -3.98 6.17 1.07
C GLY A 100 -3.93 7.68 1.35
N ILE A 101 -2.71 8.18 1.55
CA ILE A 101 -2.37 9.60 1.78
C ILE A 101 -0.98 9.88 1.24
N GLN A 102 -0.82 11.00 0.53
CA GLN A 102 0.49 11.46 0.03
C GLN A 102 0.59 12.98 0.06
N VAL A 103 1.82 13.50 0.11
CA VAL A 103 2.08 14.93 -0.09
C VAL A 103 2.90 15.10 -1.37
N SER A 104 2.41 15.91 -2.31
CA SER A 104 3.13 16.27 -3.53
C SER A 104 4.15 17.38 -3.30
N SER A 105 5.06 17.60 -4.26
CA SER A 105 6.16 18.57 -4.12
C SER A 105 5.70 20.02 -3.96
N ASP A 106 4.49 20.33 -4.46
CA ASP A 106 3.79 21.61 -4.30
C ASP A 106 3.08 21.78 -2.96
N ASN A 107 3.23 20.83 -2.02
CA ASN A 107 2.66 20.84 -0.68
C ASN A 107 1.14 20.64 -0.62
N ILE A 108 0.56 19.94 -1.60
CA ILE A 108 -0.80 19.44 -1.51
C ILE A 108 -0.80 18.09 -0.78
N LEU A 109 -1.57 18.00 0.32
CA LEU A 109 -1.92 16.73 0.97
C LEU A 109 -3.09 16.08 0.24
N TRP A 110 -2.80 15.00 -0.46
CA TRP A 110 -3.76 14.15 -1.13
C TRP A 110 -4.25 13.05 -0.20
N VAL A 111 -5.56 12.85 -0.13
CA VAL A 111 -6.20 11.82 0.69
C VAL A 111 -7.24 11.09 -0.16
N LEU A 112 -7.20 9.76 -0.12
CA LEU A 112 -8.16 8.91 -0.78
C LEU A 112 -9.31 8.55 0.18
N ASP A 113 -10.52 9.01 -0.13
CA ASP A 113 -11.76 8.58 0.50
C ASP A 113 -12.37 7.44 -0.32
N MET A 114 -12.55 6.27 0.31
CA MET A 114 -13.21 5.11 -0.31
C MET A 114 -14.74 5.29 -0.43
N GLY A 115 -15.28 6.37 0.12
CA GLY A 115 -16.71 6.66 0.07
C GLY A 115 -17.53 5.75 0.98
N ASN A 116 -18.82 5.73 0.73
CA ASN A 116 -19.78 4.87 1.42
C ASN A 116 -20.95 4.55 0.49
N LYS A 117 -20.92 3.36 -0.14
CA LYS A 117 -21.99 2.93 -1.05
C LYS A 117 -23.33 2.64 -0.35
N LYS A 118 -23.34 2.50 0.98
CA LYS A 118 -24.52 2.17 1.78
C LYS A 118 -25.20 3.40 2.39
N SER A 119 -24.59 4.59 2.30
CA SER A 119 -25.19 5.82 2.81
C SER A 119 -26.29 6.33 1.88
N ASN A 120 -27.15 7.21 2.42
CA ASN A 120 -28.11 7.98 1.64
C ASN A 120 -27.88 9.49 1.90
N PRO A 121 -27.42 10.27 0.91
CA PRO A 121 -27.14 9.86 -0.47
C PRO A 121 -25.92 8.95 -0.57
N LYS A 122 -25.82 8.17 -1.64
CA LYS A 122 -24.65 7.33 -1.94
C LYS A 122 -23.42 8.23 -2.04
N GLN A 123 -22.39 7.95 -1.24
CA GLN A 123 -21.15 8.71 -1.26
C GLN A 123 -20.14 7.97 -2.14
N ALA A 124 -19.86 8.51 -3.33
CA ALA A 124 -18.82 7.97 -4.21
C ALA A 124 -17.42 8.12 -3.56
N PRO A 125 -16.48 7.20 -3.86
CA PRO A 125 -15.07 7.42 -3.56
C PRO A 125 -14.57 8.73 -4.18
N LYS A 126 -13.59 9.37 -3.56
CA LYS A 126 -13.01 10.62 -4.07
C LYS A 126 -11.56 10.80 -3.64
N LEU A 127 -10.75 11.39 -4.53
CA LEU A 127 -9.44 11.90 -4.20
C LEU A 127 -9.56 13.37 -3.82
N VAL A 128 -9.05 13.76 -2.65
CA VAL A 128 -9.21 15.11 -2.12
C VAL A 128 -7.83 15.69 -1.77
N GLY A 129 -7.61 16.97 -2.11
CA GLY A 129 -6.33 17.65 -1.93
C GLY A 129 -6.47 18.93 -1.10
N TRP A 130 -5.56 19.15 -0.15
CA TRP A 130 -5.46 20.41 0.61
C TRP A 130 -4.07 21.01 0.56
N ASP A 131 -3.99 22.32 0.40
CA ASP A 131 -2.74 23.04 0.64
C ASP A 131 -2.40 22.95 2.13
N ILE A 132 -1.23 22.38 2.46
CA ILE A 132 -0.90 22.13 3.85
C ILE A 132 -0.57 23.40 4.64
N LYS A 133 -0.14 24.46 3.96
CA LYS A 133 0.26 25.73 4.57
C LYS A 133 -0.96 26.57 4.91
N THR A 134 -1.86 26.75 3.96
CA THR A 134 -3.09 27.55 4.14
C THR A 134 -4.22 26.75 4.77
N LYS A 135 -4.12 25.41 4.78
CA LYS A 135 -5.17 24.47 5.21
C LYS A 135 -6.44 24.57 4.37
N THR A 136 -6.33 25.10 3.15
CA THR A 136 -7.48 25.26 2.25
C THR A 136 -7.63 24.07 1.35
N LEU A 137 -8.88 23.67 1.11
CA LEU A 137 -9.22 22.68 0.11
C LEU A 137 -8.78 23.18 -1.28
N ALA A 138 -7.95 22.40 -1.96
CA ALA A 138 -7.43 22.69 -3.29
C ALA A 138 -8.18 21.89 -4.36
N HIS A 139 -8.45 20.60 -4.10
CA HIS A 139 -8.98 19.68 -5.09
C HIS A 139 -10.01 18.71 -4.49
N VAL A 140 -11.02 18.36 -5.30
CA VAL A 140 -11.95 17.26 -5.04
C VAL A 140 -12.23 16.56 -6.36
N TYR A 141 -11.85 15.28 -6.49
CA TYR A 141 -12.12 14.44 -7.65
C TYR A 141 -12.99 13.25 -7.25
N PRO A 142 -14.32 13.35 -7.34
CA PRO A 142 -15.20 12.20 -7.20
C PRO A 142 -14.96 11.19 -8.32
N LEU A 143 -14.95 9.91 -7.97
CA LEU A 143 -14.81 8.83 -8.94
C LEU A 143 -16.21 8.36 -9.41
N PRO A 144 -16.51 8.46 -10.72
CA PRO A 144 -17.80 8.03 -11.24
C PRO A 144 -17.91 6.49 -11.26
N ASP A 145 -19.14 5.99 -11.22
CA ASP A 145 -19.40 4.54 -11.25
C ASP A 145 -18.81 3.85 -12.50
N ALA A 146 -18.61 4.58 -13.61
CA ALA A 146 -18.03 4.05 -14.85
C ALA A 146 -16.59 3.51 -14.68
N VAL A 147 -15.80 4.06 -13.75
CA VAL A 147 -14.43 3.60 -13.47
C VAL A 147 -14.35 2.65 -12.28
N LEU A 148 -15.50 2.38 -11.65
CA LEU A 148 -15.64 1.51 -10.48
C LEU A 148 -16.33 0.21 -10.85
N ARG A 149 -16.23 -0.75 -9.94
CA ARG A 149 -16.96 -2.02 -9.94
C ARG A 149 -17.67 -2.17 -8.59
N PRO A 150 -18.73 -3.00 -8.49
CA PRO A 150 -19.39 -3.25 -7.21
C PRO A 150 -18.44 -3.74 -6.09
N THR A 151 -17.34 -4.39 -6.49
CA THR A 151 -16.26 -4.89 -5.62
C THR A 151 -15.07 -3.95 -5.52
N SER A 152 -15.08 -2.75 -6.14
CA SER A 152 -13.96 -1.80 -6.06
C SER A 152 -13.55 -1.54 -4.62
N PHE A 153 -12.26 -1.69 -4.35
CA PHE A 153 -11.65 -1.46 -3.05
C PHE A 153 -10.34 -0.72 -3.27
N LEU A 154 -10.46 0.60 -3.39
CA LEU A 154 -9.34 1.50 -3.69
C LEU A 154 -8.39 1.53 -2.48
N GLN A 155 -7.10 1.24 -2.68
CA GLN A 155 -6.13 1.12 -1.58
C GLN A 155 -5.22 2.33 -1.48
N ASP A 156 -4.34 2.51 -2.46
CA ASP A 156 -3.33 3.56 -2.46
C ASP A 156 -3.21 4.18 -3.85
N PHE A 157 -2.40 5.22 -4.00
CA PHE A 157 -2.28 5.97 -5.24
C PHE A 157 -0.89 6.56 -5.44
N ALA A 158 -0.57 6.91 -6.68
CA ALA A 158 0.59 7.74 -7.03
C ALA A 158 0.12 9.08 -7.62
N ILE A 159 0.83 10.16 -7.31
CA ILE A 159 0.64 11.47 -7.91
C ILE A 159 1.78 11.71 -8.90
N ASP A 160 1.46 11.66 -10.18
CA ASP A 160 2.36 12.01 -11.28
C ASP A 160 2.24 13.50 -11.57
N GLU A 161 3.11 14.28 -10.93
CA GLU A 161 3.15 15.74 -11.08
C GLU A 161 3.60 16.17 -12.48
N LYS A 162 4.37 15.32 -13.19
CA LYS A 162 4.91 15.63 -14.52
C LYS A 162 3.86 15.52 -15.61
N ASN A 163 3.03 14.47 -15.56
CA ASN A 163 1.95 14.27 -16.53
C ASN A 163 0.58 14.71 -16.01
N HIS A 164 0.53 15.25 -14.78
CA HIS A 164 -0.69 15.71 -14.09
C HIS A 164 -1.75 14.62 -13.97
N LYS A 165 -1.34 13.43 -13.54
CA LYS A 165 -2.23 12.29 -13.32
C LYS A 165 -2.18 11.84 -11.86
N ALA A 166 -3.29 11.35 -11.34
CA ALA A 166 -3.28 10.45 -10.19
C ALA A 166 -3.58 9.03 -10.66
N VAL A 167 -2.89 8.03 -10.13
CA VAL A 167 -3.09 6.63 -10.48
C VAL A 167 -3.40 5.86 -9.21
N ILE A 168 -4.61 5.33 -9.11
CA ILE A 168 -5.13 4.64 -7.93
C ILE A 168 -5.09 3.14 -8.18
N ALA A 169 -4.59 2.39 -7.20
CA ALA A 169 -4.67 0.95 -7.14
C ALA A 169 -6.07 0.50 -6.66
N ASP A 170 -6.86 -0.09 -7.56
CA ASP A 170 -8.12 -0.73 -7.19
C ASP A 170 -7.92 -2.24 -7.07
N MET A 171 -8.00 -2.75 -5.84
CA MET A 171 -7.87 -4.17 -5.54
C MET A 171 -9.09 -4.98 -6.02
N SER A 172 -10.25 -4.34 -6.11
CA SER A 172 -11.53 -4.90 -6.59
C SER A 172 -12.00 -6.17 -5.88
N ILE A 173 -11.84 -6.24 -4.55
CA ILE A 173 -12.28 -7.35 -3.69
C ILE A 173 -13.00 -6.87 -2.41
N ASP A 174 -13.68 -5.71 -2.45
CA ASP A 174 -14.46 -5.19 -1.31
C ASP A 174 -15.47 -6.24 -0.81
N GLY A 175 -15.57 -6.37 0.52
CA GLY A 175 -16.37 -7.41 1.18
C GLY A 175 -15.90 -8.84 0.92
N LEU A 176 -14.67 -9.04 0.42
CA LEU A 176 -14.11 -10.33 0.04
C LEU A 176 -14.94 -11.06 -1.03
N ILE A 177 -15.53 -10.29 -1.95
CA ILE A 177 -16.36 -10.82 -3.05
C ILE A 177 -15.47 -11.17 -4.24
N LEU A 178 -15.63 -12.39 -4.77
CA LEU A 178 -14.89 -12.93 -5.91
C LEU A 178 -15.75 -13.02 -7.18
N PRO A 179 -15.14 -13.04 -8.39
CA PRO A 179 -13.72 -12.88 -8.65
C PRO A 179 -13.25 -11.44 -8.46
N ALA A 180 -12.01 -11.26 -7.99
CA ALA A 180 -11.37 -9.95 -7.98
C ALA A 180 -10.99 -9.53 -9.41
N VAL A 181 -11.25 -8.26 -9.75
CA VAL A 181 -10.97 -7.70 -11.08
C VAL A 181 -10.10 -6.44 -10.98
N PRO A 182 -8.89 -6.53 -10.38
CA PRO A 182 -8.08 -5.37 -10.03
C PRO A 182 -7.72 -4.52 -11.24
N ALA A 183 -7.53 -3.22 -11.05
CA ALA A 183 -7.18 -2.31 -12.14
C ALA A 183 -6.46 -1.07 -11.61
N PHE A 184 -5.90 -0.27 -12.52
CA PHE A 184 -5.65 1.13 -12.23
C PHE A 184 -6.88 1.97 -12.54
N VAL A 185 -7.14 2.94 -11.67
CA VAL A 185 -8.03 4.08 -11.97
C VAL A 185 -7.16 5.32 -12.11
N VAL A 186 -7.10 5.89 -13.30
CA VAL A 186 -6.30 7.08 -13.61
C VAL A 186 -7.22 8.29 -13.61
N ILE A 187 -6.83 9.35 -12.90
CA ILE A 187 -7.49 10.67 -12.90
C ILE A 187 -6.58 11.67 -13.58
N ASP A 188 -7.09 12.41 -14.55
CA ASP A 188 -6.46 13.62 -15.06
C ASP A 188 -6.66 14.76 -14.05
N LEU A 189 -5.59 15.25 -13.45
CA LEU A 189 -5.66 16.26 -12.40
C LEU A 189 -5.97 17.66 -12.94
N LYS A 190 -5.89 17.89 -14.26
CA LYS A 190 -6.29 19.17 -14.86
C LYS A 190 -7.80 19.25 -15.08
N THR A 191 -8.42 18.14 -15.45
CA THR A 191 -9.81 18.10 -15.91
C THR A 191 -10.76 17.33 -14.99
N GLY A 192 -10.23 16.46 -14.14
CA GLY A 192 -11.00 15.50 -13.33
C GLY A 192 -11.53 14.30 -14.12
N TYR A 193 -11.26 14.20 -15.43
CA TYR A 193 -11.59 13.01 -16.20
C TYR A 193 -10.90 11.78 -15.62
N SER A 194 -11.62 10.66 -15.54
CA SER A 194 -11.06 9.41 -15.04
C SER A 194 -11.33 8.23 -15.97
N ARG A 195 -10.39 7.28 -15.98
CA ARG A 195 -10.48 6.04 -16.75
C ARG A 195 -9.95 4.85 -15.95
N ARG A 196 -10.48 3.67 -16.25
CA ARG A 196 -10.02 2.39 -15.71
C ARG A 196 -9.22 1.65 -16.78
N ILE A 197 -8.01 1.20 -16.45
CA ILE A 197 -7.07 0.60 -17.41
C ILE A 197 -6.44 -0.67 -16.83
N LEU A 198 -5.91 -1.53 -17.70
CA LEU A 198 -5.24 -2.78 -17.35
C LEU A 198 -6.12 -3.70 -16.49
N GLU A 199 -7.44 -3.62 -16.68
CA GLU A 199 -8.39 -4.36 -15.84
C GLU A 199 -8.11 -5.85 -15.87
N ASN A 200 -8.02 -6.44 -14.68
CA ASN A 200 -7.73 -7.83 -14.42
C ASN A 200 -6.38 -8.34 -14.99
N HIS A 201 -5.44 -7.44 -15.29
CA HIS A 201 -4.13 -7.83 -15.83
C HIS A 201 -3.35 -8.75 -14.87
N ALA A 202 -2.60 -9.71 -15.42
CA ALA A 202 -1.92 -10.74 -14.63
C ALA A 202 -0.92 -10.17 -13.61
N SER A 203 -0.30 -9.02 -13.88
CA SER A 203 0.61 -8.34 -12.94
C SER A 203 -0.07 -7.83 -11.67
N PHE A 204 -1.40 -7.75 -11.65
CA PHE A 204 -2.19 -7.30 -10.51
C PHE A 204 -2.68 -8.45 -9.64
N GLN A 205 -2.51 -9.69 -10.07
CA GLN A 205 -3.03 -10.86 -9.38
C GLN A 205 -2.11 -11.31 -8.24
N PRO A 206 -2.68 -11.79 -7.12
CA PRO A 206 -1.91 -12.40 -6.05
C PRO A 206 -1.46 -13.82 -6.43
N LEU A 207 -0.62 -14.41 -5.58
CA LEU A 207 -0.40 -15.86 -5.58
C LEU A 207 -1.63 -16.60 -5.02
N GLY A 208 -1.66 -17.92 -5.19
CA GLY A 208 -2.77 -18.77 -4.75
C GLY A 208 -2.87 -19.02 -3.24
N GLU A 209 -2.12 -18.28 -2.42
CA GLU A 209 -1.96 -18.48 -0.98
C GLU A 209 -2.23 -17.20 -0.19
N ALA A 210 -2.76 -17.33 1.03
CA ALA A 210 -2.93 -16.20 1.93
C ALA A 210 -1.61 -15.77 2.58
N ALA A 211 -1.61 -14.57 3.16
CA ALA A 211 -0.52 -14.14 4.03
C ALA A 211 -0.58 -14.91 5.36
N VAL A 212 0.59 -15.33 5.87
CA VAL A 212 0.72 -15.98 7.17
C VAL A 212 1.50 -15.07 8.11
N VAL A 213 0.84 -14.59 9.17
CA VAL A 213 1.42 -13.69 10.16
C VAL A 213 1.55 -14.41 11.48
N ASN A 214 2.76 -14.51 12.01
CA ASN A 214 3.05 -15.21 13.27
C ASN A 214 2.50 -16.65 13.32
N GLY A 215 2.60 -17.36 12.19
CA GLY A 215 2.12 -18.74 12.03
C GLY A 215 0.61 -18.88 11.85
N ARG A 216 -0.14 -17.77 11.74
CA ARG A 216 -1.59 -17.75 11.53
C ARG A 216 -1.92 -17.23 10.13
N PRO A 217 -2.63 -17.99 9.27
CA PRO A 217 -3.12 -17.46 8.02
C PRO A 217 -4.15 -16.35 8.29
N VAL A 218 -4.08 -15.26 7.52
CA VAL A 218 -5.15 -14.26 7.49
C VAL A 218 -6.40 -14.95 6.94
N SER A 219 -7.53 -14.79 7.63
CA SER A 219 -8.77 -15.48 7.24
C SER A 219 -10.03 -14.78 7.73
N HIS A 220 -11.13 -15.02 7.01
CA HIS A 220 -12.48 -14.54 7.29
C HIS A 220 -13.43 -15.73 7.44
N THR A 221 -14.44 -15.61 8.28
CA THR A 221 -15.51 -16.62 8.39
C THR A 221 -16.81 -16.00 7.89
N TYR A 222 -17.39 -16.54 6.83
CA TYR A 222 -18.69 -16.08 6.34
C TYR A 222 -19.83 -16.45 7.30
N PRO A 223 -21.02 -15.83 7.18
CA PRO A 223 -22.16 -16.14 8.06
C PRO A 223 -22.62 -17.61 8.03
N ASP A 224 -22.33 -18.34 6.95
CA ASP A 224 -22.63 -19.77 6.81
C ASP A 224 -21.58 -20.69 7.48
N GLY A 225 -20.55 -20.12 8.10
CA GLY A 225 -19.44 -20.83 8.74
C GLY A 225 -18.27 -21.15 7.81
N THR A 226 -18.35 -20.83 6.52
CA THR A 226 -17.26 -21.06 5.57
C THR A 226 -16.05 -20.18 5.92
N VAL A 227 -14.87 -20.80 6.07
CA VAL A 227 -13.61 -20.06 6.25
C VAL A 227 -13.00 -19.76 4.89
N TYR A 228 -12.65 -18.50 4.68
CA TYR A 228 -11.99 -18.01 3.49
C TYR A 228 -10.66 -17.36 3.82
N GLU A 229 -9.63 -17.77 3.11
CA GLU A 229 -8.28 -17.23 3.18
C GLU A 229 -8.07 -16.26 2.01
N PRO A 230 -8.16 -14.94 2.25
CA PRO A 230 -8.08 -13.94 1.20
C PRO A 230 -6.70 -13.91 0.56
N LYS A 231 -6.70 -13.88 -0.78
CA LYS A 231 -5.52 -13.55 -1.58
C LYS A 231 -5.69 -12.13 -2.07
N TYR A 232 -4.79 -11.24 -1.70
CA TYR A 232 -4.93 -9.79 -1.92
C TYR A 232 -4.24 -9.32 -3.21
N PRO A 233 -4.98 -8.88 -4.24
CA PRO A 233 -4.46 -8.33 -5.49
C PRO A 233 -3.69 -7.01 -5.34
N LEU A 234 -3.61 -6.24 -6.43
CA LEU A 234 -3.05 -4.90 -6.51
C LEU A 234 -3.38 -4.04 -5.29
N ASN A 235 -2.35 -3.55 -4.62
CA ASN A 235 -2.45 -2.62 -3.49
C ASN A 235 -1.29 -1.62 -3.52
N PRO A 236 -0.04 -2.00 -3.19
CA PRO A 236 1.03 -1.02 -3.10
C PRO A 236 1.31 -0.40 -4.46
N ILE A 237 1.38 0.93 -4.49
CA ILE A 237 1.71 1.73 -5.67
C ILE A 237 2.53 2.95 -5.25
N SER A 238 3.52 3.31 -6.05
CA SER A 238 4.40 4.44 -5.78
C SER A 238 5.01 4.94 -7.09
N ILE A 239 5.44 6.20 -7.13
CA ILE A 239 6.10 6.79 -8.30
C ILE A 239 7.46 7.34 -7.89
N ASP A 240 8.47 7.17 -8.75
CA ASP A 240 9.81 7.69 -8.47
C ASP A 240 9.87 9.21 -8.53
N ASN A 241 10.90 9.79 -7.91
CA ASN A 241 11.07 11.24 -7.82
C ASN A 241 11.22 11.93 -9.20
N GLU A 242 11.58 11.17 -10.24
CA GLU A 242 11.70 11.67 -11.61
C GLU A 242 10.37 11.63 -12.39
N MET A 243 9.32 11.10 -11.76
CA MET A 243 8.01 10.82 -12.38
C MET A 243 8.17 9.99 -13.67
N LYS A 244 9.12 9.07 -13.65
CA LYS A 244 9.48 8.22 -14.79
C LYS A 244 8.75 6.89 -14.73
N TRP A 245 8.76 6.25 -13.56
CA TRP A 245 8.17 4.93 -13.35
C TRP A 245 7.18 4.92 -12.20
N ILE A 246 6.03 4.32 -12.45
CA ILE A 246 5.08 3.89 -11.42
C ILE A 246 5.42 2.44 -11.07
N TYR A 247 5.81 2.22 -9.82
CA TYR A 247 6.04 0.92 -9.21
C TYR A 247 4.74 0.43 -8.57
N TYR A 248 4.41 -0.84 -8.75
CA TYR A 248 3.21 -1.43 -8.16
C TYR A 248 3.39 -2.94 -7.93
N GLY A 249 2.46 -3.56 -7.20
CA GLY A 249 2.38 -5.01 -7.12
C GLY A 249 1.11 -5.48 -6.41
N ALA A 250 0.82 -6.77 -6.52
CA ALA A 250 -0.18 -7.38 -5.65
C ALA A 250 0.35 -7.54 -4.23
N MET A 251 -0.48 -7.31 -3.22
CA MET A 251 -0.11 -7.47 -1.82
C MET A 251 0.31 -8.92 -1.52
N GLY A 252 -0.48 -9.87 -2.00
CA GLY A 252 -0.25 -11.32 -1.86
C GLY A 252 0.68 -11.94 -2.91
N ALA A 253 1.58 -11.17 -3.53
CA ALA A 253 2.55 -11.68 -4.50
C ALA A 253 4.00 -11.26 -4.18
N HIS A 254 4.95 -11.89 -4.87
CA HIS A 254 6.39 -11.68 -4.64
C HIS A 254 7.07 -10.80 -5.69
N THR A 255 6.32 -10.12 -6.55
CA THR A 255 6.91 -9.30 -7.63
C THR A 255 6.51 -7.84 -7.48
N ILE A 256 7.50 -6.95 -7.61
CA ILE A 256 7.28 -5.54 -7.91
C ILE A 256 7.38 -5.41 -9.43
N TYR A 257 6.35 -4.81 -10.01
CA TYR A 257 6.36 -4.37 -11.40
C TYR A 257 6.57 -2.87 -11.47
N ARG A 258 6.97 -2.38 -12.63
CA ARG A 258 6.95 -0.95 -12.95
C ARG A 258 6.44 -0.70 -14.35
N ILE A 259 5.85 0.46 -14.57
CA ILE A 259 5.35 0.91 -15.88
C ILE A 259 5.72 2.39 -16.08
N PRO A 260 6.09 2.84 -17.30
CA PRO A 260 6.41 4.24 -17.53
C PRO A 260 5.19 5.12 -17.23
N ALA A 261 5.38 6.15 -16.39
CA ALA A 261 4.29 7.05 -16.02
C ALA A 261 3.69 7.76 -17.26
N ALA A 262 4.55 8.13 -18.22
CA ALA A 262 4.14 8.69 -19.50
C ALA A 262 3.28 7.73 -20.35
N ALA A 263 3.49 6.41 -20.25
CA ALA A 263 2.65 5.43 -20.94
C ALA A 263 1.27 5.35 -20.29
N VAL A 264 1.22 5.34 -18.95
CA VAL A 264 -0.05 5.41 -18.20
C VAL A 264 -0.82 6.71 -18.46
N ALA A 265 -0.11 7.82 -18.70
CA ALA A 265 -0.73 9.09 -19.06
C ALA A 265 -1.21 9.16 -20.52
N ASN A 266 -0.72 8.28 -21.42
CA ASN A 266 -1.05 8.29 -22.83
C ASN A 266 -2.39 7.58 -23.10
N GLU A 267 -3.38 8.35 -23.53
CA GLU A 267 -4.73 7.87 -23.83
C GLU A 267 -4.87 7.25 -25.22
N ASN A 268 -3.85 7.41 -26.08
CA ASN A 268 -3.83 6.85 -27.43
C ASN A 268 -3.24 5.43 -27.50
N LEU A 269 -2.68 4.92 -26.39
CA LEU A 269 -2.21 3.53 -26.33
C LEU A 269 -3.41 2.58 -26.19
N SER A 270 -3.40 1.52 -27.01
CA SER A 270 -4.29 0.39 -26.76
C SER A 270 -3.90 -0.32 -25.46
N GLU A 271 -4.85 -1.03 -24.86
CA GLU A 271 -4.59 -1.84 -23.66
C GLU A 271 -3.42 -2.82 -23.85
N ALA A 272 -3.32 -3.46 -25.02
CA ALA A 272 -2.22 -4.37 -25.32
C ALA A 272 -0.85 -3.64 -25.43
N ALA A 273 -0.82 -2.46 -26.07
CA ALA A 273 0.40 -1.67 -26.19
C ALA A 273 0.85 -1.12 -24.83
N LEU A 274 -0.10 -0.73 -23.97
CA LEU A 274 0.16 -0.30 -22.60
C LEU A 274 0.69 -1.46 -21.73
N ALA A 275 0.04 -2.63 -21.79
CA ALA A 275 0.46 -3.81 -21.04
C ALA A 275 1.87 -4.26 -21.42
N ALA A 276 2.26 -4.11 -22.69
CA ALA A 276 3.61 -4.41 -23.17
C ALA A 276 4.71 -3.51 -22.58
N GLN A 277 4.35 -2.40 -21.92
CA GLN A 277 5.31 -1.50 -21.24
C GLN A 277 5.61 -1.93 -19.79
N ILE A 278 4.94 -2.98 -19.28
CA ILE A 278 5.13 -3.44 -17.91
C ILE A 278 6.45 -4.20 -17.79
N GLU A 279 7.28 -3.79 -16.83
CA GLU A 279 8.55 -4.44 -16.52
C GLU A 279 8.51 -5.09 -15.13
N ASN A 280 9.13 -6.27 -15.01
CA ASN A 280 9.46 -6.82 -13.71
C ASN A 280 10.64 -6.05 -13.12
N TYR A 281 10.45 -5.44 -11.96
CA TYR A 281 11.49 -4.67 -11.28
C TYR A 281 12.33 -5.52 -10.32
N GLY A 282 11.68 -6.36 -9.51
CA GLY A 282 12.37 -7.15 -8.49
C GLY A 282 11.44 -7.96 -7.60
N LYS A 283 12.04 -8.85 -6.81
CA LYS A 283 11.32 -9.73 -5.88
C LYS A 283 11.09 -9.05 -4.52
N LYS A 284 9.87 -9.15 -3.99
CA LYS A 284 9.47 -8.63 -2.67
C LYS A 284 8.82 -9.71 -1.78
N PRO A 285 8.77 -9.53 -0.44
CA PRO A 285 7.84 -10.28 0.41
C PRO A 285 6.37 -9.92 0.11
N LYS A 286 5.41 -10.57 0.78
CA LYS A 286 4.04 -10.06 0.81
C LYS A 286 4.05 -8.71 1.54
N THR A 287 3.49 -7.70 0.90
CA THR A 287 3.69 -6.29 1.27
C THR A 287 2.38 -5.57 1.17
N ASP A 288 2.03 -4.85 2.23
CA ASP A 288 0.84 -3.99 2.26
C ASP A 288 1.14 -2.68 1.51
N GLY A 289 1.86 -1.74 2.13
CA GLY A 289 2.36 -0.53 1.50
C GLY A 289 3.84 -0.58 1.11
N PHE A 290 4.22 0.25 0.14
CA PHE A 290 5.63 0.55 -0.13
C PHE A 290 5.85 2.00 -0.57
N LYS A 291 7.11 2.44 -0.56
CA LYS A 291 7.52 3.73 -1.15
C LYS A 291 8.80 3.56 -1.95
N VAL A 292 8.85 4.10 -3.17
CA VAL A 292 10.09 4.13 -3.95
C VAL A 292 10.96 5.32 -3.54
N GLY A 293 12.25 5.09 -3.40
CA GLY A 293 13.28 6.06 -3.07
C GLY A 293 13.94 6.69 -4.29
N SER A 294 14.80 7.66 -4.01
CA SER A 294 15.45 8.50 -5.02
C SER A 294 16.34 7.77 -6.02
N LYS A 295 16.82 6.55 -5.72
CA LYS A 295 17.65 5.76 -6.64
C LYS A 295 16.92 4.50 -7.13
N GLY A 296 15.60 4.49 -7.01
CA GLY A 296 14.74 3.37 -7.37
C GLY A 296 14.65 2.29 -6.29
N GLU A 297 15.31 2.41 -5.14
CA GLU A 297 15.14 1.42 -4.05
C GLU A 297 13.68 1.45 -3.56
N VAL A 298 13.05 0.28 -3.39
CA VAL A 298 11.65 0.22 -2.94
C VAL A 298 11.61 -0.23 -1.48
N TYR A 299 11.19 0.67 -0.60
CA TYR A 299 11.03 0.38 0.83
C TYR A 299 9.66 -0.26 1.05
N VAL A 300 9.66 -1.49 1.54
CA VAL A 300 8.48 -2.35 1.63
C VAL A 300 8.15 -2.72 3.06
N THR A 301 6.87 -2.90 3.35
CA THR A 301 6.41 -3.62 4.54
C THR A 301 6.45 -5.12 4.29
N ASP A 302 6.97 -5.89 5.24
CA ASP A 302 6.98 -7.36 5.22
C ASP A 302 6.07 -7.86 6.32
N ILE A 303 4.82 -8.14 5.94
CA ILE A 303 3.75 -8.49 6.88
C ILE A 303 3.91 -9.90 7.44
N GLU A 304 4.64 -10.79 6.75
CA GLU A 304 4.82 -12.19 7.18
C GLU A 304 5.99 -12.33 8.17
N HIS A 305 6.96 -11.41 8.12
CA HIS A 305 8.17 -11.48 8.96
C HIS A 305 8.27 -10.37 10.01
N ASN A 306 7.20 -9.62 10.27
CA ASN A 306 7.18 -8.51 11.23
C ASN A 306 8.30 -7.47 10.96
N ALA A 307 8.49 -7.08 9.70
CA ALA A 307 9.66 -6.33 9.27
C ALA A 307 9.33 -5.21 8.28
N VAL A 308 10.26 -4.29 8.16
CA VAL A 308 10.38 -3.38 7.01
C VAL A 308 11.71 -3.62 6.34
N GLY A 309 11.74 -3.51 5.02
CA GLY A 309 12.96 -3.76 4.26
C GLY A 309 13.04 -2.92 3.00
N VAL A 310 14.07 -3.18 2.21
CA VAL A 310 14.33 -2.51 0.95
C VAL A 310 14.55 -3.54 -0.15
N VAL A 311 13.93 -3.31 -1.30
CA VAL A 311 14.10 -4.07 -2.53
C VAL A 311 14.88 -3.24 -3.53
N THR A 312 15.91 -3.84 -4.09
CA THR A 312 16.64 -3.33 -5.26
C THR A 312 16.72 -4.44 -6.30
N PRO A 313 17.22 -4.19 -7.52
CA PRO A 313 17.46 -5.27 -8.49
C PRO A 313 18.45 -6.33 -7.99
N LYS A 314 19.23 -6.03 -6.94
CA LYS A 314 20.14 -6.99 -6.29
C LYS A 314 19.42 -7.93 -5.33
N GLY A 315 18.21 -7.59 -4.89
CA GLY A 315 17.42 -8.38 -3.95
C GLY A 315 16.78 -7.56 -2.84
N TYR A 316 16.12 -8.28 -1.93
CA TYR A 316 15.47 -7.78 -0.73
C TYR A 316 16.45 -7.78 0.46
N THR A 317 16.33 -6.82 1.38
CA THR A 317 17.12 -6.74 2.61
C THR A 317 16.25 -6.18 3.75
N ILE A 318 16.29 -6.82 4.92
CA ILE A 318 15.57 -6.34 6.12
C ILE A 318 16.33 -5.15 6.71
N LEU A 319 15.60 -4.05 6.95
CA LEU A 319 16.11 -2.83 7.58
C LEU A 319 15.84 -2.79 9.07
N ALA A 320 14.66 -3.25 9.48
CA ALA A 320 14.24 -3.39 10.86
C ALA A 320 13.21 -4.52 10.98
N GLN A 321 13.22 -5.20 12.12
CA GLN A 321 12.31 -6.30 12.43
C GLN A 321 11.99 -6.26 13.92
N ASP A 322 10.72 -6.30 14.26
CA ASP A 322 10.25 -6.30 15.65
C ASP A 322 8.86 -6.95 15.72
N LYS A 323 8.73 -8.06 16.43
CA LYS A 323 7.49 -8.83 16.49
C LYS A 323 6.33 -8.09 17.17
N ASP A 324 6.65 -7.12 18.04
CA ASP A 324 5.66 -6.41 18.84
C ASP A 324 5.28 -5.10 18.15
N LEU A 325 6.27 -4.30 17.72
CA LEU A 325 6.07 -3.02 17.06
C LEU A 325 5.71 -3.12 15.57
N LEU A 326 6.16 -4.16 14.87
CA LEU A 326 5.94 -4.34 13.42
C LEU A 326 5.10 -5.59 13.13
N SER A 327 4.18 -5.97 14.01
CA SER A 327 3.30 -7.14 13.78
C SER A 327 2.42 -7.01 12.53
N TRP A 328 2.09 -5.78 12.13
CA TRP A 328 1.60 -5.45 10.80
C TRP A 328 2.04 -4.04 10.44
N PRO A 329 3.15 -3.89 9.70
CA PRO A 329 3.52 -2.64 9.08
C PRO A 329 2.63 -2.42 7.85
N ASP A 330 1.85 -1.34 7.84
CA ASP A 330 0.84 -1.05 6.83
C ASP A 330 1.43 -0.11 5.76
N GLY A 331 1.38 1.21 6.02
CA GLY A 331 1.91 2.24 5.14
C GLY A 331 3.33 2.70 5.48
N VAL A 332 4.06 3.18 4.47
CA VAL A 332 5.39 3.80 4.63
C VAL A 332 5.54 5.10 3.85
N ALA A 333 6.33 6.03 4.39
CA ALA A 333 6.71 7.27 3.71
C ALA A 333 8.19 7.60 3.92
N LEU A 334 8.79 8.22 2.91
CA LEU A 334 10.16 8.72 2.98
C LEU A 334 10.15 10.21 3.34
N SER A 335 11.04 10.58 4.24
CA SER A 335 11.22 11.96 4.64
C SER A 335 12.51 12.55 4.04
N PRO A 336 12.54 13.85 3.67
CA PRO A 336 13.73 14.52 3.16
C PRO A 336 14.95 14.42 4.09
N ASP A 337 14.73 14.29 5.40
CA ASP A 337 15.77 14.12 6.42
C ASP A 337 16.34 12.69 6.51
N GLY A 338 15.98 11.78 5.57
CA GLY A 338 16.57 10.45 5.46
C GLY A 338 15.99 9.42 6.44
N TYR A 339 14.75 9.62 6.88
CA TYR A 339 13.98 8.63 7.64
C TYR A 339 12.94 7.93 6.77
N LEU A 340 12.69 6.66 7.08
CA LEU A 340 11.51 5.91 6.67
C LEU A 340 10.50 5.95 7.82
N TYR A 341 9.34 6.55 7.58
CA TYR A 341 8.19 6.54 8.49
C TYR A 341 7.31 5.34 8.17
N ILE A 342 6.75 4.72 9.21
CA ILE A 342 6.05 3.44 9.14
C ILE A 342 4.79 3.54 10.00
N VAL A 343 3.63 3.18 9.45
CA VAL A 343 2.44 2.90 10.27
C VAL A 343 2.45 1.43 10.68
N ALA A 344 2.24 1.16 11.96
CA ALA A 344 2.03 -0.19 12.47
C ALA A 344 0.73 -0.27 13.25
N ASN A 345 -0.21 -1.09 12.78
CA ASN A 345 -1.61 -0.99 13.18
C ASN A 345 -2.29 -2.35 13.51
N GLN A 346 -1.51 -3.43 13.53
CA GLN A 346 -1.98 -4.77 13.89
C GLN A 346 -3.17 -5.27 13.04
N LEU A 347 -3.23 -4.92 11.74
CA LEU A 347 -4.43 -5.17 10.91
C LEU A 347 -4.89 -6.64 10.89
N HIS A 348 -3.95 -7.60 10.88
CA HIS A 348 -4.21 -9.05 10.99
C HIS A 348 -4.96 -9.49 12.26
N ASN A 349 -5.07 -8.63 13.28
CA ASN A 349 -5.83 -8.91 14.49
C ASN A 349 -7.26 -8.39 14.44
N THR A 350 -7.63 -7.60 13.42
CA THR A 350 -9.01 -7.13 13.25
C THR A 350 -9.96 -8.28 12.94
N GLY A 351 -11.24 -8.13 13.31
CA GLY A 351 -12.24 -9.18 13.08
C GLY A 351 -12.31 -9.65 11.63
N TRP A 352 -12.28 -8.72 10.66
CA TRP A 352 -12.31 -9.05 9.24
C TRP A 352 -11.16 -9.94 8.78
N LEU A 353 -9.99 -9.83 9.40
CA LEU A 353 -8.76 -10.54 9.05
C LEU A 353 -8.42 -11.70 10.01
N ASN A 354 -9.28 -11.94 11.00
CA ASN A 354 -9.08 -12.94 12.04
C ASN A 354 -10.39 -13.66 12.42
N ASN A 355 -11.08 -14.24 11.43
CA ASN A 355 -12.29 -15.06 11.64
C ASN A 355 -13.37 -14.38 12.50
N ASN A 356 -13.62 -13.11 12.25
CA ASN A 356 -14.56 -12.25 12.97
C ASN A 356 -14.23 -12.04 14.47
N LYS A 357 -12.99 -12.28 14.89
CA LYS A 357 -12.51 -12.05 16.26
C LYS A 357 -11.49 -10.91 16.27
N ASP A 358 -11.90 -9.72 16.69
CA ASP A 358 -10.94 -8.63 16.91
C ASP A 358 -10.14 -8.92 18.19
N VAL A 359 -8.83 -9.15 18.03
CA VAL A 359 -7.87 -9.37 19.12
C VAL A 359 -6.78 -8.30 19.13
N SER A 360 -7.05 -7.15 18.49
CA SER A 360 -6.14 -6.01 18.49
C SER A 360 -5.88 -5.56 19.93
N ASN A 361 -4.62 -5.26 20.25
CA ASN A 361 -4.22 -4.78 21.56
C ASN A 361 -3.48 -3.45 21.40
N PRO A 362 -4.18 -2.31 21.29
CA PRO A 362 -3.53 -1.01 21.20
C PRO A 362 -2.62 -0.76 22.41
N PRO A 363 -1.59 0.08 22.27
CA PRO A 363 -1.50 1.13 21.26
C PRO A 363 -1.03 0.70 19.87
N TYR A 364 -1.43 1.49 18.87
CA TYR A 364 -0.88 1.49 17.52
C TYR A 364 0.17 2.60 17.38
N TYR A 365 0.97 2.55 16.32
CA TYR A 365 2.13 3.43 16.22
C TYR A 365 2.32 4.05 14.84
N VAL A 366 2.88 5.26 14.86
CA VAL A 366 3.74 5.73 13.78
C VAL A 366 5.17 5.64 14.28
N LEU A 367 5.99 4.88 13.56
CA LEU A 367 7.39 4.61 13.84
C LEU A 367 8.27 5.30 12.78
N ARG A 368 9.57 5.40 13.05
CA ARG A 368 10.56 5.69 12.03
C ARG A 368 11.87 4.96 12.23
N ILE A 369 12.62 4.80 11.16
CA ILE A 369 14.02 4.35 11.17
C ILE A 369 14.88 5.28 10.31
N LYS A 370 16.14 5.47 10.72
CA LYS A 370 17.13 6.17 9.88
C LYS A 370 17.63 5.22 8.80
N ILE A 371 17.60 5.65 7.54
CA ILE A 371 18.01 4.85 6.37
C ILE A 371 19.21 5.45 5.61
N LYS A 372 19.68 6.63 6.01
CA LYS A 372 20.82 7.33 5.41
C LYS A 372 21.70 7.96 6.48
#